data_AF-A0A517ZFG5-F1
#
_entry.id   AF-A0A517ZFG5-F1
#
_cell.length_a   1.000
_cell.length_b   1.000
_cell.length_c   1.000
_cell.angle_alpha   90.00
_cell.angle_beta   90.00
_cell.angle_gamma   90.00
#
_symmetry.space_group_name_H-M   'P 1'
#
loop_
_entity.id
_entity.type
_entity.pdbx_description
1 polymer ?
#
loop_
_entity_poly.entity_id
_entity_poly.type
_entity_poly.pdbx_seq_one_letter_code
_entity_poly.pdbx_strand_id
1 'polypeptide(L)'
;MTTSQPPNATGPFFKYEFRDDQIWCEEFNQEVMMEWERPLMQKMADEVCHNRGDVLEVGFGMGILAGCIQEYQPRSHTIVDCHPQILERLHEWAADRPNVRVVEGMWQDVLDELSDCRFDGITWDTFGGVDSFSNRELFPPFFRLVKQTLRPGGRFTFFNPMPEPVATWKDGLEGVEWTNIPVDPPPNAYFTYRNYCMPVWTQEKEA
;
A
#
# COMPACT_ATOMS: atom_id res chain seq x y z
N MET A 1 26.83 -18.02 -4.25
CA MET A 1 26.78 -16.74 -4.97
C MET A 1 26.08 -15.75 -4.05
N THR A 2 26.82 -14.78 -3.55
CA THR A 2 26.38 -13.78 -2.57
C THR A 2 25.50 -12.75 -3.27
N THR A 3 24.20 -12.77 -2.98
CA THR A 3 23.28 -11.68 -3.30
C THR A 3 23.62 -10.50 -2.39
N SER A 4 24.11 -9.41 -2.96
CA SER A 4 24.37 -8.17 -2.22
C SER A 4 23.05 -7.56 -1.76
N GLN A 5 22.86 -7.36 -0.46
CA GLN A 5 21.74 -6.59 0.07
C GLN A 5 21.86 -5.12 -0.37
N PRO A 6 20.75 -4.46 -0.75
CA PRO A 6 20.73 -3.03 -0.97
C PRO A 6 21.05 -2.28 0.35
N PRO A 7 21.76 -1.15 0.29
CA PRO A 7 22.43 -0.52 1.43
C PRO A 7 21.51 -0.02 2.56
N ASN A 8 20.18 0.05 2.36
CA ASN A 8 19.23 0.66 3.30
C ASN A 8 18.18 -0.29 3.87
N ALA A 9 18.34 -1.61 3.72
CA ALA A 9 17.31 -2.57 4.11
C ALA A 9 17.65 -3.23 5.46
N THR A 10 17.38 -2.54 6.57
CA THR A 10 17.64 -3.04 7.94
C THR A 10 16.47 -3.89 8.47
N GLY A 11 16.53 -5.20 8.21
CA GLY A 11 15.67 -6.25 8.80
C GLY A 11 15.93 -7.62 8.15
N PRO A 12 15.63 -8.75 8.81
CA PRO A 12 15.70 -10.04 8.13
C PRO A 12 14.55 -10.14 7.13
N PHE A 13 14.85 -9.99 5.83
CA PHE A 13 13.90 -10.33 4.77
C PHE A 13 13.85 -11.84 4.63
N PHE A 14 12.65 -12.41 4.78
CA PHE A 14 12.40 -13.81 4.48
C PHE A 14 12.28 -14.04 2.98
N LYS A 15 12.42 -15.29 2.55
CA LYS A 15 12.37 -15.60 1.14
C LYS A 15 10.92 -15.72 0.69
N TYR A 16 10.58 -14.99 -0.37
CA TYR A 16 9.29 -15.14 -1.04
C TYR A 16 9.36 -16.15 -2.19
N GLU A 17 8.30 -16.95 -2.30
CA GLU A 17 7.97 -17.77 -3.44
C GLU A 17 6.88 -17.07 -4.25
N PHE A 18 7.17 -16.75 -5.51
CA PHE A 18 6.21 -16.13 -6.42
C PHE A 18 5.50 -17.22 -7.22
N ARG A 19 4.17 -17.27 -7.09
CA ARG A 19 3.28 -18.13 -7.87
C ARG A 19 2.44 -17.26 -8.80
N ASP A 20 1.65 -17.90 -9.66
CA ASP A 20 0.83 -17.18 -10.65
C ASP A 20 -0.23 -16.27 -10.00
N ASP A 21 -0.78 -16.68 -8.86
CA ASP A 21 -1.91 -16.02 -8.19
C ASP A 21 -1.59 -15.55 -6.76
N GLN A 22 -0.35 -15.72 -6.28
CA GLN A 22 0.04 -15.31 -4.93
C GLN A 22 1.55 -15.15 -4.74
N ILE A 23 1.90 -14.42 -3.68
CA ILE A 23 3.23 -14.46 -3.05
C ILE A 23 3.11 -15.29 -1.77
N TRP A 24 3.94 -16.31 -1.62
CA TRP A 24 4.00 -17.16 -0.43
C TRP A 24 5.28 -16.89 0.37
N CYS A 25 5.17 -16.82 1.70
CA CYS A 25 6.31 -16.76 2.60
C CYS A 25 6.30 -17.98 3.52
N GLU A 26 7.28 -18.87 3.34
CA GLU A 26 7.38 -20.13 4.09
C GLU A 26 7.61 -19.88 5.59
N GLU A 27 8.42 -18.88 5.93
CA GLU A 27 8.76 -18.56 7.32
C GLU A 27 7.57 -18.04 8.13
N PHE A 28 6.60 -17.39 7.47
CA PHE A 28 5.34 -17.02 8.10
C PHE A 28 4.25 -18.07 7.91
N ASN A 29 4.46 -19.06 7.04
CA ASN A 29 3.46 -20.05 6.63
C ASN A 29 2.13 -19.37 6.22
N GLN A 30 2.23 -18.32 5.40
CA GLN A 30 1.09 -17.57 4.89
C GLN A 30 1.39 -16.87 3.56
N GLU A 31 0.32 -16.49 2.87
CA GLU A 31 0.34 -15.61 1.73
C GLU A 31 0.69 -14.17 2.15
N VAL A 32 1.45 -13.49 1.29
CA VAL A 32 1.83 -12.08 1.45
C VAL A 32 0.86 -11.15 0.71
N MET A 33 0.44 -11.59 -0.48
CA MET A 33 -0.55 -10.91 -1.33
C MET A 33 -1.10 -11.95 -2.31
N MET A 34 -2.35 -11.78 -2.76
CA MET A 34 -2.99 -12.69 -3.71
C MET A 34 -3.80 -11.97 -4.80
N GLU A 35 -3.98 -12.65 -5.92
CA GLU A 35 -4.67 -12.16 -7.12
C GLU A 35 -6.18 -11.92 -6.91
N TRP A 36 -6.82 -12.63 -5.96
CA TRP A 36 -8.25 -12.45 -5.68
C TRP A 36 -8.58 -11.02 -5.21
N GLU A 37 -7.59 -10.28 -4.73
CA GLU A 37 -7.70 -8.90 -4.26
C GLU A 37 -7.86 -7.89 -5.40
N ARG A 38 -7.64 -8.27 -6.67
CA ARG A 38 -7.67 -7.33 -7.82
C ARG A 38 -8.92 -6.44 -7.86
N PRO A 39 -10.16 -6.93 -7.66
CA PRO A 39 -11.34 -6.05 -7.63
C PRO A 39 -11.32 -5.03 -6.48
N LEU A 40 -10.64 -5.32 -5.36
CA LEU A 40 -10.43 -4.38 -4.25
C LEU A 40 -9.36 -3.36 -4.61
N MET A 41 -8.24 -3.80 -5.20
CA MET A 41 -7.17 -2.92 -5.67
C MET A 41 -7.65 -1.95 -6.74
N GLN A 42 -8.55 -2.41 -7.62
CA GLN A 42 -9.23 -1.53 -8.57
C GLN A 42 -10.02 -0.42 -7.86
N LYS A 43 -10.82 -0.77 -6.84
CA LYS A 43 -11.58 0.22 -6.08
C LYS A 43 -10.67 1.20 -5.33
N MET A 44 -9.57 0.72 -4.75
CA MET A 44 -8.55 1.59 -4.14
C MET A 44 -7.96 2.56 -5.16
N ALA A 45 -7.62 2.07 -6.36
CA ALA A 45 -7.15 2.91 -7.46
C ALA A 45 -8.20 3.95 -7.90
N ASP A 46 -9.48 3.59 -7.99
CA ASP A 46 -10.58 4.51 -8.33
C ASP A 46 -10.62 5.73 -7.38
N GLU A 47 -10.36 5.50 -6.09
CA GLU A 47 -10.35 6.54 -5.06
C GLU A 47 -9.11 7.44 -5.14
N VAL A 48 -7.91 6.85 -5.17
CA VAL A 48 -6.67 7.64 -5.15
C VAL A 48 -6.36 8.31 -6.49
N CYS A 49 -6.91 7.79 -7.59
CA CYS A 49 -6.75 8.35 -8.92
C CYS A 49 -7.92 9.24 -9.37
N HIS A 50 -8.83 9.63 -8.45
CA HIS A 50 -10.04 10.40 -8.77
C HIS A 50 -9.81 11.66 -9.61
N ASN A 51 -8.62 12.26 -9.54
CA ASN A 51 -8.23 13.43 -10.33
C ASN A 51 -7.01 13.20 -11.25
N ARG A 52 -6.53 11.95 -11.36
CA ARG A 52 -5.33 11.54 -12.14
C ARG A 52 -4.08 12.35 -11.79
N GLY A 53 -3.95 12.77 -10.54
CA GLY A 53 -2.83 13.57 -10.02
C GLY A 53 -1.58 12.76 -9.67
N ASP A 54 -0.86 13.20 -8.63
CA ASP A 54 0.31 12.47 -8.13
C ASP A 54 -0.12 11.42 -7.09
N VAL A 55 0.24 10.15 -7.30
CA VAL A 55 -0.15 9.05 -6.40
C VAL A 55 1.07 8.48 -5.69
N LEU A 56 0.96 8.24 -4.39
CA LEU A 56 1.90 7.47 -3.58
C LEU A 56 1.30 6.09 -3.28
N GLU A 57 2.02 5.04 -3.62
CA GLU A 57 1.73 3.65 -3.26
C GLU A 57 2.79 3.15 -2.27
N VAL A 58 2.37 2.70 -1.10
CA VAL A 58 3.26 2.13 -0.08
C VAL A 58 3.02 0.62 0.00
N GLY A 59 3.97 -0.15 -0.52
CA GLY A 59 3.89 -1.60 -0.73
C GLY A 59 3.51 -1.95 -2.17
N PHE A 60 4.44 -2.54 -2.93
CA PHE A 60 4.20 -2.92 -4.33
C PHE A 60 3.59 -4.32 -4.47
N GLY A 61 4.02 -5.26 -3.63
CA GLY A 61 3.53 -6.64 -3.63
C GLY A 61 3.63 -7.31 -5.01
N MET A 62 2.50 -7.76 -5.55
CA MET A 62 2.38 -8.38 -6.87
C MET A 62 2.26 -7.36 -8.02
N GLY A 63 2.26 -6.05 -7.74
CA GLY A 63 2.04 -5.00 -8.73
C GLY A 63 0.59 -4.90 -9.24
N ILE A 64 -0.36 -5.51 -8.51
CA ILE A 64 -1.79 -5.50 -8.86
C ILE A 64 -2.34 -4.08 -8.74
N LEU A 65 -2.17 -3.46 -7.57
CA LEU A 65 -2.59 -2.09 -7.30
C LEU A 65 -1.85 -1.10 -8.19
N ALA A 66 -0.52 -1.23 -8.30
CA ALA A 66 0.28 -0.44 -9.21
C ALA A 66 -0.23 -0.49 -10.67
N GLY A 67 -0.62 -1.67 -11.15
CA GLY A 67 -1.26 -1.85 -12.46
C GLY A 67 -2.58 -1.08 -12.57
N CYS A 68 -3.50 -1.28 -11.61
CA CYS A 68 -4.77 -0.56 -11.55
C CYS A 68 -4.58 0.97 -11.52
N ILE A 69 -3.61 1.48 -10.75
CA ILE A 69 -3.27 2.91 -10.71
C ILE A 69 -2.77 3.39 -12.07
N GLN A 70 -1.89 2.64 -12.75
CA GLN A 70 -1.36 3.04 -14.05
C GLN A 70 -2.41 3.07 -15.17
N GLU A 71 -3.49 2.29 -15.09
CA GLU A 71 -4.63 2.39 -16.02
C GLU A 71 -5.30 3.78 -15.99
N TYR A 72 -5.21 4.49 -14.86
CA TYR A 72 -5.69 5.86 -14.72
C TYR A 72 -4.74 6.91 -15.29
N GLN A 73 -3.54 6.54 -15.74
CA GLN A 73 -2.54 7.47 -16.27
C GLN A 73 -2.31 8.67 -15.33
N PRO A 74 -1.94 8.44 -14.06
CA PRO A 74 -1.69 9.52 -13.11
C PRO A 74 -0.50 10.37 -13.57
N ARG A 75 -0.48 11.63 -13.13
CA ARG A 75 0.62 12.58 -13.40
C ARG A 75 1.97 12.02 -12.95
N SER A 76 2.02 11.43 -11.77
CA SER A 76 3.17 10.66 -11.29
C SER A 76 2.72 9.52 -10.40
N HIS A 77 3.54 8.48 -10.30
CA HIS A 77 3.29 7.33 -9.44
C HIS A 77 4.54 6.96 -8.66
N THR A 78 4.58 7.34 -7.38
CA THR A 78 5.68 7.03 -6.47
C THR A 78 5.36 5.74 -5.74
N ILE A 79 6.23 4.73 -5.82
CA ILE A 79 6.05 3.42 -5.19
C ILE A 79 7.18 3.20 -4.17
N VAL A 80 6.81 2.90 -2.93
CA VAL A 80 7.75 2.59 -1.84
C VAL A 80 7.72 1.08 -1.57
N ASP A 81 8.89 0.44 -1.60
CA ASP A 81 9.05 -0.94 -1.13
C ASP A 81 10.45 -1.16 -0.54
N CYS A 82 10.58 -2.19 0.29
CA CYS A 82 11.82 -2.51 1.00
C CYS A 82 12.34 -3.92 0.69
N HIS A 83 11.48 -4.82 0.19
CA HIS A 83 11.81 -6.22 0.09
C HIS A 83 12.66 -6.48 -1.16
N PRO A 84 13.89 -7.02 -1.06
CA PRO A 84 14.80 -7.14 -2.20
C PRO A 84 14.21 -7.87 -3.42
N GLN A 85 13.48 -8.98 -3.19
CA GLN A 85 12.83 -9.72 -4.30
C GLN A 85 11.64 -8.96 -4.92
N ILE A 86 11.01 -8.04 -4.18
CA ILE A 86 9.93 -7.20 -4.70
C ILE A 86 10.52 -6.03 -5.47
N LEU A 87 11.59 -5.42 -4.94
CA LEU A 87 12.33 -4.34 -5.60
C LEU A 87 12.87 -4.76 -6.97
N GLU A 88 13.42 -5.98 -7.11
CA GLU A 88 13.85 -6.51 -8.40
C GLU A 88 12.70 -6.49 -9.43
N ARG A 89 11.53 -7.02 -9.06
CA ARG A 89 10.34 -7.04 -9.93
C ARG A 89 9.77 -5.65 -10.18
N LEU A 90 9.79 -4.78 -9.18
CA LEU A 90 9.34 -3.40 -9.28
C LEU A 90 10.20 -2.62 -10.27
N HIS A 91 11.53 -2.78 -10.24
CA HIS A 91 12.42 -2.13 -11.21
C HIS A 91 12.19 -2.64 -12.63
N GLU A 92 12.03 -3.94 -12.81
CA GLU A 92 11.67 -4.52 -14.11
C GLU A 92 10.33 -3.98 -14.62
N TRP A 93 9.32 -3.92 -13.74
CA TRP A 93 8.01 -3.36 -14.06
C TRP A 93 8.06 -1.85 -14.31
N ALA A 94 8.90 -1.08 -13.63
CA ALA A 94 8.97 0.37 -13.81
C ALA A 94 9.79 0.79 -15.05
N ALA A 95 10.56 -0.12 -15.65
CA ALA A 95 11.56 0.19 -16.68
C ALA A 95 11.03 0.95 -17.92
N ASP A 96 9.78 0.71 -18.32
CA ASP A 96 9.11 1.38 -19.45
C ASP A 96 8.04 2.39 -19.02
N ARG A 97 7.99 2.75 -17.72
CA ARG A 97 6.98 3.64 -17.13
C ARG A 97 7.65 4.91 -16.59
N PRO A 98 7.87 5.94 -17.43
CA PRO A 98 8.66 7.12 -17.05
C PRO A 98 8.01 8.02 -15.99
N ASN A 99 6.71 7.85 -15.72
CA ASN A 99 5.99 8.52 -14.64
C ASN A 99 6.09 7.79 -13.30
N VAL A 100 6.74 6.62 -13.24
CA VAL A 100 6.94 5.84 -12.02
C VAL A 100 8.27 6.21 -11.35
N ARG A 101 8.22 6.53 -10.05
CA ARG A 101 9.40 6.71 -9.19
C ARG A 101 9.44 5.60 -8.15
N VAL A 102 10.50 4.81 -8.15
CA VAL A 102 10.76 3.80 -7.11
C VAL A 102 11.52 4.44 -5.95
N VAL A 103 11.04 4.24 -4.73
CA VAL A 103 11.69 4.64 -3.47
C VAL A 103 12.01 3.38 -2.68
N GLU A 104 13.29 3.09 -2.50
CA GLU A 104 13.76 1.86 -1.85
C GLU A 104 14.01 2.08 -0.36
N GLY A 105 13.28 1.36 0.48
CA GLY A 105 13.48 1.38 1.92
C GLY A 105 12.23 1.03 2.70
N MET A 106 12.40 0.75 3.98
CA MET A 106 11.26 0.67 4.90
C MET A 106 10.53 2.01 4.86
N TRP A 107 9.19 1.98 4.76
CA TRP A 107 8.41 3.22 4.65
C TRP A 107 8.67 4.17 5.83
N GLN A 108 8.99 3.63 7.01
CA GLN A 108 9.36 4.35 8.23
C GLN A 108 10.64 5.18 8.04
N ASP A 109 11.60 4.62 7.31
CA ASP A 109 12.93 5.21 7.13
C ASP A 109 12.95 6.24 5.99
N VAL A 110 12.01 6.13 5.03
CA VAL A 110 11.92 7.03 3.88
C VAL A 110 10.88 8.14 4.04
N LEU A 111 10.22 8.25 5.21
CA LEU A 111 9.24 9.31 5.49
C LEU A 111 9.81 10.71 5.23
N ASP A 112 11.06 10.95 5.64
CA ASP A 112 11.73 12.25 5.47
C ASP A 112 11.93 12.59 3.98
N GLU A 113 12.28 11.61 3.14
CA GLU A 113 12.41 11.80 1.68
C GLU A 113 11.07 12.17 1.03
N LEU A 114 9.97 11.67 1.58
CA LEU A 114 8.61 11.91 1.09
C LEU A 114 7.97 13.20 1.65
N SER A 115 8.55 13.81 2.69
CA SER A 115 7.95 14.93 3.43
C SER A 115 7.71 16.20 2.59
N ASP A 116 8.57 16.45 1.60
CA ASP A 116 8.44 17.57 0.66
C ASP A 116 7.57 17.23 -0.57
N CYS A 117 7.21 15.97 -0.75
CA CYS A 117 6.31 15.55 -1.83
C CYS A 117 4.88 16.01 -1.55
N ARG A 118 4.09 16.13 -2.63
CA ARG A 118 2.66 16.41 -2.53
C ARG A 118 1.91 15.43 -3.40
N PHE A 119 0.87 14.82 -2.83
CA PHE A 119 0.08 13.78 -3.47
C PHE A 119 -1.39 14.16 -3.55
N ASP A 120 -2.05 13.70 -4.60
CA ASP A 120 -3.49 13.73 -4.77
C ASP A 120 -4.15 12.43 -4.28
N GLY A 121 -3.37 11.35 -4.23
CA GLY A 121 -3.79 10.03 -3.77
C GLY A 121 -2.69 9.31 -3.00
N ILE A 122 -3.03 8.63 -1.90
CA ILE A 122 -2.09 7.79 -1.14
C ILE A 122 -2.74 6.43 -0.86
N THR A 123 -2.03 5.34 -1.11
CA THR A 123 -2.39 3.99 -0.66
C THR A 123 -1.37 3.45 0.33
N TRP A 124 -1.85 2.63 1.26
CA TRP A 124 -1.00 1.86 2.16
C TRP A 124 -1.44 0.40 2.21
N ASP A 125 -0.67 -0.46 1.56
CA ASP A 125 -0.92 -1.89 1.43
C ASP A 125 0.39 -2.66 1.67
N THR A 126 0.75 -2.81 2.95
CA THR A 126 2.03 -3.43 3.33
C THR A 126 1.81 -4.71 4.10
N PHE A 127 2.58 -5.73 3.75
CA PHE A 127 2.61 -6.98 4.49
C PHE A 127 3.31 -6.80 5.84
N GLY A 128 2.65 -7.22 6.91
CA GLY A 128 3.13 -7.02 8.28
C GLY A 128 3.11 -5.57 8.77
N GLY A 129 2.68 -4.60 7.95
CA GLY A 129 2.66 -3.17 8.30
C GLY A 129 1.29 -2.62 8.69
N VAL A 130 0.21 -3.36 8.46
CA VAL A 130 -1.14 -3.09 9.01
C VAL A 130 -1.73 -4.30 9.74
N ASP A 131 -1.27 -5.52 9.42
CA ASP A 131 -1.71 -6.76 10.10
C ASP A 131 -0.82 -7.17 11.28
N SER A 132 0.29 -6.49 11.51
CA SER A 132 0.80 -6.36 12.87
C SER A 132 -0.06 -5.33 13.61
N PHE A 133 -1.31 -5.70 13.95
CA PHE A 133 -2.03 -5.09 15.07
C PHE A 133 -1.18 -5.06 16.36
N SER A 134 -0.07 -5.81 16.38
CA SER A 134 1.03 -5.75 17.34
C SER A 134 1.85 -4.46 17.36
N ASN A 135 1.75 -3.53 16.39
CA ASN A 135 2.53 -2.29 16.40
C ASN A 135 1.72 -1.03 16.05
N ARG A 136 0.69 -0.77 16.85
CA ARG A 136 -0.17 0.43 16.78
C ARG A 136 0.60 1.75 16.85
N GLU A 137 1.85 1.74 17.32
CA GLU A 137 2.73 2.91 17.44
C GLU A 137 3.18 3.47 16.08
N LEU A 138 3.06 2.69 15.00
CA LEU A 138 3.46 3.09 13.65
C LEU A 138 2.37 3.88 12.90
N PHE A 139 1.11 3.80 13.34
CA PHE A 139 0.00 4.52 12.70
C PHE A 139 0.14 6.06 12.82
N PRO A 140 0.45 6.64 14.00
CA PRO A 140 0.53 8.10 14.13
C PRO A 140 1.61 8.76 13.25
N PRO A 141 2.85 8.24 13.15
CA PRO A 141 3.84 8.77 12.21
C PRO A 141 3.38 8.73 10.75
N PHE A 142 2.78 7.63 10.30
CA PHE A 142 2.31 7.52 8.92
C PHE A 142 1.14 8.47 8.64
N PHE A 143 0.15 8.56 9.54
CA PHE A 143 -0.95 9.50 9.38
C PHE A 143 -0.50 10.96 9.41
N ARG A 144 0.60 11.27 10.11
CA ARG A 144 1.23 12.59 10.01
C ARG A 144 1.79 12.85 8.61
N LEU A 145 2.48 11.88 8.02
CA LEU A 145 2.93 11.98 6.62
C LEU A 145 1.74 12.21 5.69
N VAL A 146 0.68 11.40 5.81
CA VAL A 146 -0.54 11.53 5.01
C VAL A 146 -1.08 12.96 5.11
N LYS A 147 -1.28 13.49 6.32
CA LYS A 147 -1.79 14.86 6.51
C LYS A 147 -0.86 15.95 5.97
N GLN A 148 0.46 15.75 6.03
CA GLN A 148 1.46 16.71 5.58
C GLN A 148 1.63 16.74 4.06
N THR A 149 1.44 15.59 3.41
CA THR A 149 1.78 15.40 1.98
C THR A 149 0.54 15.32 1.09
N LEU A 150 -0.62 14.94 1.63
CA LEU A 150 -1.87 14.88 0.88
C LEU A 150 -2.43 16.28 0.65
N ARG A 151 -2.68 16.63 -0.61
CA ARG A 151 -3.26 17.93 -0.99
C ARG A 151 -4.70 18.04 -0.48
N PRO A 152 -5.20 19.28 -0.25
CA PRO A 152 -6.63 19.53 -0.08
C PRO A 152 -7.52 18.83 -1.11
N GLY A 153 -8.46 18.00 -0.65
CA GLY A 153 -9.33 17.17 -1.49
C GLY A 153 -8.71 15.86 -1.98
N GLY A 154 -7.43 15.61 -1.68
CA GLY A 154 -6.78 14.33 -1.96
C GLY A 154 -7.33 13.20 -1.10
N ARG A 155 -7.17 11.95 -1.57
CA ARG A 155 -7.73 10.76 -0.94
C ARG A 155 -6.67 9.79 -0.46
N PHE A 156 -6.89 9.22 0.72
CA PHE A 156 -6.07 8.17 1.33
C PHE A 156 -6.93 6.92 1.56
N THR A 157 -6.39 5.75 1.20
CA THR A 157 -6.98 4.45 1.50
C THR A 157 -5.89 3.44 1.90
N PHE A 158 -6.28 2.35 2.56
CA PHE A 158 -5.35 1.31 2.98
C PHE A 158 -6.04 -0.05 2.97
N PHE A 159 -5.25 -1.13 2.88
CA PHE A 159 -5.82 -2.47 2.99
C PHE A 159 -6.28 -2.74 4.42
N ASN A 160 -7.59 -2.94 4.60
CA ASN A 160 -8.17 -3.30 5.89
C ASN A 160 -8.30 -4.83 6.02
N PRO A 161 -7.52 -5.50 6.90
CA PRO A 161 -7.62 -6.95 7.09
C PRO A 161 -8.90 -7.38 7.85
N MET A 162 -9.73 -6.44 8.32
CA MET A 162 -10.95 -6.71 9.09
C MET A 162 -12.22 -6.58 8.24
N PRO A 163 -13.29 -7.32 8.56
CA PRO A 163 -14.56 -7.24 7.83
C PRO A 163 -15.40 -6.01 8.22
N GLU A 164 -14.91 -5.23 9.18
CA GLU A 164 -15.57 -4.10 9.81
C GLU A 164 -14.60 -2.92 9.93
N PRO A 165 -15.13 -1.70 10.18
CA PRO A 165 -14.30 -0.53 10.45
C PRO A 165 -13.35 -0.76 11.62
N VAL A 166 -12.07 -0.50 11.40
CA VAL A 166 -11.07 -0.57 12.47
C VAL A 166 -11.00 0.76 13.20
N ALA A 167 -10.88 0.72 14.52
CA ALA A 167 -10.72 1.88 15.38
C ALA A 167 -9.31 2.51 15.29
N THR A 168 -8.79 2.71 14.08
CA THR A 168 -7.50 3.36 13.79
C THR A 168 -7.49 4.86 14.14
N TRP A 169 -8.65 5.42 14.52
CA TRP A 169 -8.91 6.86 14.47
C TRP A 169 -8.77 7.63 15.78
N LYS A 170 -8.63 6.98 16.94
CA LYS A 170 -8.43 7.73 18.19
C LYS A 170 -7.15 8.59 18.19
N ASP A 171 -6.22 8.32 17.28
CA ASP A 171 -4.89 8.92 17.27
C ASP A 171 -4.48 9.60 15.93
N GLY A 172 -5.37 9.81 14.94
CA GLY A 172 -4.89 10.40 13.67
C GLY A 172 -5.85 10.93 12.62
N LEU A 173 -6.81 10.18 12.08
CA LEU A 173 -7.68 10.67 10.98
C LEU A 173 -9.16 10.57 11.39
N GLU A 174 -9.88 11.69 11.36
CA GLU A 174 -11.32 11.75 11.67
C GLU A 174 -12.12 11.76 10.36
N GLY A 175 -13.35 11.23 10.38
CA GLY A 175 -14.26 11.30 9.23
C GLY A 175 -13.97 10.30 8.10
N VAL A 176 -13.40 9.13 8.41
CA VAL A 176 -13.17 8.09 7.40
C VAL A 176 -14.48 7.46 6.96
N GLU A 177 -14.67 7.41 5.64
CA GLU A 177 -15.78 6.72 5.00
C GLU A 177 -15.47 5.24 4.83
N TRP A 178 -16.46 4.40 5.06
CA TRP A 178 -16.31 2.94 5.03
C TRP A 178 -17.32 2.33 4.06
N THR A 179 -16.80 1.61 3.05
CA THR A 179 -17.63 0.96 2.03
C THR A 179 -17.56 -0.55 2.18
N ASN A 180 -18.73 -1.18 2.33
CA ASN A 180 -18.85 -2.63 2.35
C ASN A 180 -18.85 -3.20 0.94
N ILE A 181 -17.93 -4.13 0.68
CA ILE A 181 -17.75 -4.77 -0.60
C ILE A 181 -17.86 -6.29 -0.40
N PRO A 182 -18.87 -6.95 -1.00
CA PRO A 182 -18.96 -8.40 -0.98
C PRO A 182 -17.74 -9.03 -1.67
N VAL A 183 -17.15 -10.03 -1.03
CA VAL A 183 -15.99 -10.77 -1.55
C VAL A 183 -16.15 -12.27 -1.30
N ASP A 184 -15.51 -13.07 -2.14
CA ASP A 184 -15.43 -14.53 -2.01
C ASP A 184 -13.96 -14.97 -2.13
N PRO A 185 -13.11 -14.65 -1.13
CA PRO A 185 -11.70 -15.01 -1.18
C PRO A 185 -11.53 -16.54 -1.20
N PRO A 186 -10.53 -17.07 -1.91
CA PRO A 186 -10.09 -18.45 -1.73
C PRO A 186 -9.55 -18.65 -0.30
N PRO A 187 -9.41 -19.90 0.18
CA PRO A 187 -8.77 -20.17 1.46
C PRO A 187 -7.38 -19.52 1.54
N ASN A 188 -7.14 -18.71 2.58
CA ASN A 188 -5.89 -18.00 2.84
C ASN A 188 -5.76 -17.69 4.34
N ALA A 189 -4.59 -17.23 4.78
CA ALA A 189 -4.31 -17.00 6.19
C ALA A 189 -4.81 -15.65 6.77
N TYR A 190 -5.00 -14.63 5.93
CA TYR A 190 -5.13 -13.23 6.39
C TYR A 190 -6.54 -12.63 6.22
N PHE A 191 -7.36 -13.16 5.32
CA PHE A 191 -8.71 -12.64 5.08
C PHE A 191 -9.71 -13.76 4.71
N THR A 192 -10.49 -14.18 5.70
CA THR A 192 -11.45 -15.30 5.57
C THR A 192 -12.92 -14.87 5.53
N TYR A 193 -13.17 -13.55 5.46
CA TYR A 193 -14.50 -12.98 5.51
C TYR A 193 -15.16 -12.87 4.13
N ARG A 194 -16.49 -12.68 4.11
CA ARG A 194 -17.28 -12.48 2.88
C ARG A 194 -17.64 -11.02 2.59
N ASN A 195 -17.15 -10.12 3.43
CA ASN A 195 -17.36 -8.68 3.31
C ASN A 195 -16.05 -7.97 3.64
N TYR A 196 -15.56 -7.17 2.70
CA TYR A 196 -14.44 -6.28 2.89
C TYR A 196 -14.95 -4.88 3.21
N CYS A 197 -14.39 -4.25 4.25
CA CYS A 197 -14.77 -2.90 4.65
C CYS A 197 -13.66 -1.93 4.24
N MET A 198 -13.83 -1.29 3.09
CA MET A 198 -12.82 -0.41 2.49
C MET A 198 -12.84 0.99 3.14
N PRO A 199 -11.72 1.47 3.67
CA PRO A 199 -11.59 2.82 4.21
C PRO A 199 -11.23 3.85 3.12
N VAL A 200 -11.86 5.01 3.15
CA VAL A 200 -11.45 6.19 2.37
C VAL A 200 -11.46 7.41 3.26
N TRP A 201 -10.33 8.10 3.33
CA TRP A 201 -10.21 9.38 4.00
C TRP A 201 -9.90 10.49 3.01
N THR A 202 -10.59 11.62 3.12
CA THR A 202 -10.35 12.78 2.26
C THR A 202 -9.76 13.91 3.08
N GLN A 203 -8.64 14.47 2.62
CA GLN A 203 -8.06 15.67 3.23
C GLN A 203 -9.03 16.83 3.05
N GLU A 204 -9.46 17.46 4.14
CA GLU A 204 -10.32 18.63 4.08
C GLU A 204 -9.65 19.77 3.30
N LYS A 205 -10.47 20.60 2.65
CA LYS A 205 -9.99 21.84 2.06
C LYS A 205 -9.81 22.86 3.17
N GLU A 206 -8.63 23.48 3.24
CA GLU A 206 -8.46 24.68 4.08
C GLU A 206 -9.53 25.70 3.69
N ALA A 207 -10.24 26.22 4.69
CA ALA A 207 -11.37 27.12 4.54
C ALA A 207 -10.96 28.51 4.02
#